data_AF-A0A4R9GCB2-F1
#
_entry.id   AF-A0A4R9GCB2-F1
#
_cell.length_a   1.000
_cell.length_b   1.000
_cell.length_c   1.000
_cell.angle_alpha   90.00
_cell.angle_beta   90.00
_cell.angle_gamma   90.00
#
_symmetry.space_group_name_H-M   'P 1'
#
loop_
_entity.id
_entity.type
_entity.pdbx_description
1 polymer ?
#
loop_
_entity_poly.entity_id
_entity_poly.type
_entity_poly.pdbx_seq_one_letter_code
_entity_poly.pdbx_strand_id
1 'polypeptide(L)'
;MTAKKSETLFGNKVKAILDRSGEVRTESARKLRLGINGLKSIVQGNVKESSYAVLLRLAEQYEADLFYLIDDTIPVLPVLYSSPQNRETFEINSELENEKKLLAELKGKKGFSEAMEGFLSLNPNTQRALIGLIRAISESDQK
;
A
#
# COMPACT_ATOMS: atom_id res chain seq x y z
N MET A 1 -29.53 18.89 11.58
CA MET A 1 -28.31 18.43 10.89
C MET A 1 -28.00 17.03 11.39
N THR A 2 -28.27 16.01 10.60
CA THR A 2 -28.04 14.60 10.95
C THR A 2 -26.54 14.35 10.94
N ALA A 3 -25.98 13.85 12.05
CA ALA A 3 -24.56 13.55 12.18
C ALA A 3 -24.09 12.64 11.02
N LYS A 4 -23.01 13.04 10.33
CA LYS A 4 -22.32 12.16 9.37
C LYS A 4 -21.96 10.87 10.12
N LYS A 5 -22.59 9.75 9.75
CA LYS A 5 -22.20 8.41 10.21
C LYS A 5 -20.71 8.26 9.93
N SER A 6 -19.89 7.99 10.96
CA SER A 6 -18.54 7.50 10.72
C SER A 6 -18.67 6.17 9.96
N GLU A 7 -18.18 6.13 8.72
CA GLU A 7 -18.12 4.91 7.94
C GLU A 7 -16.97 4.06 8.48
N THR A 8 -17.30 2.92 9.07
CA THR A 8 -16.31 1.93 9.55
C THR A 8 -15.75 1.17 8.35
N LEU A 9 -14.43 0.97 8.27
CA LEU A 9 -13.80 0.25 7.15
C LEU A 9 -13.89 -1.28 7.28
N PHE A 10 -14.36 -1.78 8.42
CA PHE A 10 -14.45 -3.20 8.75
C PHE A 10 -15.01 -4.06 7.60
N GLY A 11 -16.18 -3.72 7.05
CA GLY A 11 -16.80 -4.48 5.95
C GLY A 11 -15.93 -4.55 4.68
N ASN A 12 -15.25 -3.45 4.36
CA ASN A 12 -14.34 -3.37 3.21
C ASN A 12 -13.06 -4.19 3.46
N LYS A 13 -12.55 -4.22 4.69
CA LYS A 13 -11.39 -5.04 5.07
C LYS A 13 -11.70 -6.53 5.02
N VAL A 14 -12.87 -6.93 5.55
CA VAL A 14 -13.36 -8.31 5.43
C VAL A 14 -13.50 -8.69 3.96
N LYS A 15 -14.06 -7.82 3.13
CA LYS A 15 -14.16 -8.07 1.68
C LYS A 15 -12.78 -8.33 1.06
N ALA A 16 -11.79 -7.49 1.35
CA ALA A 16 -10.43 -7.67 0.84
C ALA A 16 -9.80 -9.01 1.28
N ILE A 17 -10.05 -9.44 2.51
CA ILE A 17 -9.55 -10.73 3.02
C ILE A 17 -10.17 -11.90 2.25
N LEU A 18 -11.48 -11.86 1.99
CA LEU A 18 -12.20 -12.91 1.24
C LEU A 18 -11.82 -12.92 -0.24
N ASP A 19 -11.65 -11.73 -0.83
CA ASP A 19 -11.20 -11.62 -2.22
C ASP A 19 -9.77 -12.19 -2.38
N ARG A 20 -8.90 -12.04 -1.37
CA ARG A 20 -7.56 -12.66 -1.32
C ARG A 20 -7.61 -14.19 -1.27
N SER A 21 -8.59 -14.76 -0.57
CA SER A 21 -8.68 -16.22 -0.45
C SER A 21 -9.18 -16.89 -1.73
N GLY A 22 -9.81 -16.13 -2.64
CA GLY A 22 -10.39 -16.67 -3.88
C GLY A 22 -11.54 -17.65 -3.65
N GLU A 23 -12.08 -17.69 -2.44
CA GLU A 23 -13.12 -18.64 -2.06
C GLU A 23 -14.50 -18.19 -2.51
N VAL A 24 -15.35 -19.17 -2.80
CA VAL A 24 -16.77 -18.89 -3.06
C VAL A 24 -17.45 -18.47 -1.76
N ARG A 25 -18.32 -17.47 -1.84
CA ARG A 25 -19.03 -16.87 -0.69
C ARG A 25 -19.68 -17.87 0.26
N THR A 26 -20.16 -19.02 -0.24
CA THR A 26 -20.76 -20.08 0.57
C THR A 26 -19.74 -20.75 1.51
N GLU A 27 -18.54 -21.02 1.01
CA GLU A 27 -17.46 -21.64 1.78
C GLU A 27 -16.94 -20.67 2.83
N SER A 28 -16.76 -19.40 2.47
CA SER A 28 -16.33 -18.38 3.43
C SER A 28 -17.36 -18.14 4.54
N ALA A 29 -18.65 -18.13 4.21
CA ALA A 29 -19.71 -18.00 5.20
C ALA A 29 -19.68 -19.17 6.20
N ARG A 30 -19.49 -20.40 5.69
CA ARG A 30 -19.37 -21.60 6.51
C ARG A 30 -18.15 -21.55 7.44
N LYS A 31 -16.96 -21.18 6.93
CA LYS A 31 -15.73 -21.06 7.73
C LYS A 31 -15.85 -20.02 8.84
N LEU A 32 -16.52 -18.91 8.55
CA LEU A 32 -16.80 -17.85 9.53
C LEU A 32 -17.97 -18.17 10.47
N ARG A 33 -18.62 -19.34 10.29
CA ARG A 33 -19.85 -19.74 11.01
C ARG A 33 -20.97 -18.70 10.91
N LEU A 34 -21.09 -18.08 9.74
CA LEU A 34 -22.10 -17.10 9.40
C LEU A 34 -23.08 -17.67 8.39
N GLY A 35 -24.33 -17.19 8.41
CA GLY A 35 -25.22 -17.35 7.27
C GLY A 35 -24.74 -16.51 6.08
N ILE A 36 -25.07 -16.92 4.85
CA ILE A 36 -24.72 -16.18 3.62
C ILE A 36 -25.19 -14.72 3.70
N ASN A 37 -26.37 -14.48 4.27
CA ASN A 37 -26.91 -13.14 4.49
C ASN A 37 -26.13 -12.35 5.55
N GLY A 38 -25.64 -13.02 6.60
CA GLY A 38 -24.79 -12.41 7.63
C GLY A 38 -23.47 -11.95 7.04
N LEU A 39 -22.82 -12.81 6.25
CA LEU A 39 -21.59 -12.45 5.54
C LEU A 39 -21.81 -11.29 4.55
N LYS A 40 -22.91 -11.33 3.79
CA LYS A 40 -23.29 -10.25 2.86
C LYS A 40 -23.48 -8.93 3.61
N SER A 41 -24.16 -8.96 4.76
CA SER A 41 -24.39 -7.78 5.60
C SER A 41 -23.08 -7.15 6.08
N ILE A 42 -22.12 -7.97 6.50
CA ILE A 42 -20.78 -7.51 6.91
C ILE A 42 -20.05 -6.85 5.73
N VAL A 43 -19.95 -7.55 4.60
CA VAL A 43 -19.22 -7.06 3.41
C VAL A 43 -19.84 -5.77 2.84
N GLN A 44 -21.15 -5.58 3.00
CA GLN A 44 -21.85 -4.36 2.58
C GLN A 44 -21.74 -3.21 3.58
N GLY A 45 -21.02 -3.38 4.70
CA GLY A 45 -20.86 -2.34 5.72
C GLY A 45 -22.12 -2.09 6.56
N ASN A 46 -23.10 -2.99 6.52
CA ASN A 46 -24.30 -2.89 7.35
C ASN A 46 -24.03 -3.29 8.82
N VAL A 47 -22.88 -3.90 9.09
CA VAL A 47 -22.39 -4.27 10.41
C VAL A 47 -21.22 -3.36 10.77
N LYS A 48 -21.40 -2.55 11.80
CA LYS A 48 -20.39 -1.59 12.29
C LYS A 48 -19.33 -2.24 13.17
N GLU A 49 -19.73 -3.23 13.94
CA GLU A 49 -18.87 -3.95 14.87
C GLU A 49 -19.15 -5.45 14.74
N SER A 50 -18.09 -6.22 14.62
CA SER A 50 -18.20 -7.68 14.57
C SER A 50 -18.09 -8.28 15.96
N SER A 51 -18.70 -9.45 16.14
CA SER A 51 -18.47 -10.21 17.36
C SER A 51 -17.03 -10.71 17.42
N TYR A 52 -16.51 -10.86 18.65
CA TYR A 52 -15.21 -11.47 18.89
C TYR A 52 -15.04 -12.82 18.18
N ALA A 53 -16.10 -13.63 18.14
CA ALA A 53 -16.09 -14.92 17.46
C ALA A 53 -15.81 -14.80 15.96
N VAL A 54 -16.35 -13.77 15.28
CA VAL A 54 -16.11 -13.56 13.85
C VAL A 54 -14.69 -13.05 13.61
N LEU A 55 -14.20 -12.13 14.45
CA LEU A 55 -12.82 -11.65 14.40
C LEU A 55 -11.80 -12.79 14.57
N LEU A 56 -12.03 -13.64 15.57
CA LEU A 56 -11.18 -14.81 15.81
C LEU A 56 -11.18 -15.77 14.61
N ARG A 57 -12.35 -16.00 14.00
CA ARG A 57 -12.44 -16.86 12.80
C ARG A 57 -11.75 -16.24 11.59
N LEU A 58 -11.78 -14.93 11.42
CA LEU A 58 -11.03 -14.24 10.38
C LEU A 58 -9.52 -14.44 10.57
N ALA A 59 -9.04 -14.33 11.81
CA ALA A 59 -7.64 -14.59 12.15
C ALA A 59 -7.25 -16.08 11.93
N GLU A 60 -8.07 -17.02 12.41
CA GLU A 60 -7.79 -18.47 12.31
C GLU A 60 -7.88 -19.01 10.88
N GLN A 61 -8.86 -18.56 10.09
CA GLN A 61 -9.15 -19.15 8.77
C GLN A 61 -8.45 -18.43 7.62
N TYR A 62 -8.13 -17.14 7.81
CA TYR A 62 -7.58 -16.28 6.76
C TYR A 62 -6.29 -15.56 7.16
N GLU A 63 -5.72 -15.90 8.32
CA GLU A 63 -4.51 -15.26 8.86
C GLU A 63 -4.64 -13.73 8.92
N ALA A 64 -5.87 -13.26 9.15
CA ALA A 64 -6.16 -11.83 9.20
C ALA A 64 -5.60 -11.21 10.48
N ASP A 65 -4.90 -10.09 10.35
CA ASP A 65 -4.45 -9.30 11.49
C ASP A 65 -5.66 -8.62 12.16
N LEU A 66 -5.84 -8.87 13.45
CA LEU A 66 -6.92 -8.29 14.25
C LEU A 66 -6.79 -6.78 14.38
N PHE A 67 -5.56 -6.25 14.46
CA PHE A 67 -5.32 -4.80 14.49
C PHE A 67 -5.75 -4.16 13.17
N TYR A 68 -5.41 -4.79 12.04
CA TYR A 68 -5.90 -4.36 10.74
C TYR A 68 -7.42 -4.30 10.69
N LEU A 69 -8.12 -5.32 11.21
CA LEU A 69 -9.59 -5.38 11.15
C LEU A 69 -10.31 -4.28 11.97
N ILE A 70 -9.73 -3.86 13.10
CA ILE A 70 -10.39 -2.94 14.04
C ILE A 70 -9.91 -1.48 13.92
N ASP A 71 -8.72 -1.23 13.39
CA ASP A 71 -8.14 0.10 13.29
C ASP A 71 -8.46 0.76 11.96
N ASP A 72 -9.50 1.59 11.93
CA ASP A 72 -9.93 2.33 10.74
C ASP A 72 -8.90 3.34 10.20
N THR A 73 -7.81 3.63 10.93
CA THR A 73 -6.69 4.42 10.39
C THR A 73 -5.86 3.64 9.36
N ILE A 74 -5.90 2.30 9.42
CA ILE A 74 -5.22 1.44 8.46
C ILE A 74 -6.09 1.31 7.20
N PRO A 75 -5.61 1.77 6.03
CA PRO A 75 -6.40 1.80 4.80
C PRO A 75 -6.72 0.37 4.32
N VAL A 76 -7.83 0.25 3.59
CA VAL A 76 -8.18 -0.99 2.89
C VAL A 76 -7.21 -1.13 1.71
N LEU A 77 -6.14 -1.91 1.88
CA LEU A 77 -5.19 -2.13 0.80
C LEU A 77 -5.88 -2.93 -0.33
N PRO A 78 -5.72 -2.55 -1.61
CA PRO A 78 -6.05 -3.44 -2.70
C PRO A 78 -5.18 -4.69 -2.59
N VAL A 79 -5.79 -5.88 -2.72
CA VAL A 79 -5.06 -7.15 -2.73
C VAL A 79 -4.23 -7.22 -4.01
N LEU A 80 -2.99 -6.73 -3.94
CA LEU A 80 -1.95 -7.15 -4.87
C LEU A 80 -1.35 -8.43 -4.30
N TYR A 81 -1.40 -9.50 -5.10
CA TYR A 81 -0.92 -10.84 -4.79
C TYR A 81 0.40 -10.82 -4.00
N SER A 82 0.32 -11.00 -2.69
CA SER A 82 1.45 -10.86 -1.77
C SER A 82 1.84 -12.23 -1.21
N SER A 83 2.90 -12.82 -1.75
CA SER A 83 3.65 -13.87 -1.06
C SER A 83 4.57 -13.24 0.00
N PRO A 84 5.09 -14.02 0.96
CA PRO A 84 6.00 -13.54 2.01
C PRO A 84 7.29 -12.89 1.48
N GLN A 85 7.69 -13.13 0.22
CA GLN A 85 8.83 -12.44 -0.39
C GLN A 85 8.58 -10.93 -0.61
N ASN A 86 7.32 -10.48 -0.61
CA ASN A 86 6.95 -9.10 -0.97
C ASN A 86 6.95 -8.10 0.20
N ARG A 87 7.20 -8.53 1.45
CA ARG A 87 7.27 -7.59 2.60
C ARG A 87 8.55 -6.76 2.60
N GLU A 88 9.71 -7.36 2.31
CA GLU A 88 10.98 -6.63 2.14
C GLU A 88 10.96 -5.77 0.86
N THR A 89 10.23 -6.18 -0.17
CA THR A 89 10.09 -5.40 -1.40
C THR A 89 9.14 -4.21 -1.25
N PHE A 90 8.28 -4.16 -0.23
CA PHE A 90 7.30 -3.06 -0.09
C PHE A 90 7.95 -1.77 0.42
N GLU A 91 8.91 -1.87 1.36
CA GLU A 91 9.73 -0.73 1.78
C GLU A 91 10.61 -0.23 0.61
N ILE A 92 11.28 -1.15 -0.09
CA ILE A 92 12.11 -0.84 -1.26
C ILE A 92 11.29 -0.25 -2.43
N ASN A 93 10.09 -0.76 -2.69
CA ASN A 93 9.24 -0.26 -3.78
C ASN A 93 8.65 1.12 -3.47
N SER A 94 8.43 1.47 -2.20
CA SER A 94 7.95 2.81 -1.84
C SER A 94 9.01 3.90 -2.09
N GLU A 95 10.28 3.59 -1.80
CA GLU A 95 11.42 4.46 -2.14
C GLU A 95 11.64 4.50 -3.66
N LEU A 96 11.60 3.35 -4.33
CA LEU A 96 11.76 3.26 -5.78
C LEU A 96 10.61 3.96 -6.56
N GLU A 97 9.38 3.94 -6.04
CA GLU A 97 8.25 4.68 -6.62
C GLU A 97 8.42 6.19 -6.44
N ASN A 98 8.94 6.65 -5.30
CA ASN A 98 9.27 8.05 -5.08
C ASN A 98 10.42 8.50 -5.99
N GLU A 99 11.47 7.68 -6.14
CA GLU A 99 12.57 7.93 -7.07
C GLU A 99 12.09 7.94 -8.54
N LYS A 100 11.18 7.04 -8.93
CA LYS A 100 10.57 7.05 -10.27
C LYS A 100 9.72 8.30 -10.51
N LYS A 101 8.97 8.77 -9.52
CA LYS A 101 8.20 10.02 -9.60
C LYS A 101 9.14 11.23 -9.73
N LEU A 102 10.18 11.31 -8.89
CA LEU A 102 11.22 12.34 -8.98
C LEU A 102 11.91 12.32 -10.36
N LEU A 103 12.26 11.14 -10.87
CA LEU A 103 12.86 11.01 -12.20
C LEU A 103 11.89 11.44 -13.31
N ALA A 104 10.60 11.14 -13.19
CA ALA A 104 9.59 11.58 -14.14
C ALA A 104 9.42 13.11 -14.13
N GLU A 105 9.42 13.73 -12.95
CA GLU A 105 9.41 15.19 -12.78
C GLU A 105 10.65 15.85 -13.38
N LEU A 106 11.84 15.27 -13.14
CA LEU A 106 13.10 15.76 -13.70
C LEU A 106 13.14 15.61 -15.23
N LYS A 107 12.65 14.50 -15.78
CA LYS A 107 12.52 14.30 -17.23
C LYS A 107 11.61 15.33 -17.90
N GLY A 108 10.64 15.87 -17.16
CA GLY A 108 9.78 16.96 -17.63
C GLY A 108 10.48 18.33 -17.67
N LYS A 109 11.64 18.50 -17.04
CA LYS A 109 12.38 19.77 -17.05
C LYS A 109 13.14 19.95 -18.36
N LYS A 110 12.98 21.13 -18.96
CA LYS A 110 13.68 21.51 -20.20
C LYS A 110 15.20 21.41 -20.00
N GLY A 111 15.87 20.69 -20.90
CA GLY A 111 17.33 20.50 -20.87
C GLY A 111 17.83 19.35 -19.98
N PHE A 112 16.95 18.65 -19.24
CA PHE A 112 17.38 17.53 -18.40
C PHE A 112 17.90 16.35 -19.22
N SER A 113 17.18 15.93 -20.26
CA SER A 113 17.61 14.81 -21.10
C SER A 113 18.96 15.06 -21.78
N GLU A 114 19.17 16.27 -22.31
CA GLU A 114 20.44 16.70 -22.92
C GLU A 114 21.58 16.73 -21.90
N ALA A 115 21.32 17.24 -20.69
CA ALA A 115 22.30 17.24 -19.61
C ALA A 115 22.65 15.81 -19.14
N MET A 116 21.68 14.90 -19.10
CA MET A 116 21.89 13.51 -18.73
C MET A 116 22.66 12.73 -19.81
N GLU A 117 22.37 12.94 -21.09
CA GLU A 117 23.14 12.38 -22.20
C GLU A 117 24.59 12.88 -22.16
N GLY A 118 24.78 14.18 -21.94
CA GLY A 118 26.09 14.79 -21.72
C GLY A 118 26.83 14.13 -20.57
N PHE A 119 26.19 14.01 -19.40
CA PHE A 119 26.78 13.38 -18.21
C PHE A 119 27.16 11.91 -18.41
N LEU A 120 26.28 11.12 -19.03
CA LEU A 120 26.50 9.69 -19.28
C LEU A 120 27.61 9.44 -20.29
N SER A 121 27.87 10.38 -21.21
CA SER A 121 28.97 10.29 -22.17
C SER A 121 30.36 10.56 -21.57
N LEU A 122 30.44 11.10 -20.35
CA LEU A 122 31.70 11.39 -19.66
C LEU A 122 32.35 10.11 -19.09
N ASN A 123 33.67 10.13 -18.92
CA ASN A 123 34.37 9.04 -18.24
C ASN A 123 34.07 9.02 -16.72
N PRO A 124 34.26 7.88 -16.02
CA PRO A 124 33.92 7.76 -14.61
C PRO A 124 34.63 8.73 -13.67
N ASN A 125 35.86 9.15 -13.99
CA ASN A 125 36.62 10.09 -13.16
C ASN A 125 36.02 11.50 -13.28
N THR A 126 35.66 11.92 -14.49
CA THR A 126 35.00 13.20 -14.74
C THR A 126 33.60 13.23 -14.14
N GLN A 127 32.84 12.12 -14.23
CA GLN A 127 31.53 12.00 -13.57
C GLN A 127 31.63 12.20 -12.06
N ARG A 128 32.60 11.55 -11.39
CA ARG A 128 32.82 11.72 -9.95
C ARG A 128 33.21 13.16 -9.59
N ALA A 129 34.08 13.79 -10.38
CA ALA A 129 34.46 15.18 -10.16
C ALA A 129 33.24 16.12 -10.27
N LEU A 130 32.38 15.89 -11.26
CA LEU A 130 31.15 16.68 -11.44
C LEU A 130 30.17 16.49 -10.28
N ILE A 131 29.96 15.25 -9.82
CA ILE A 131 29.13 14.95 -8.63
C ILE A 131 29.70 15.68 -7.39
N GLY A 132 31.03 15.67 -7.23
CA GLY A 132 31.71 16.37 -6.14
C GLY A 132 31.48 17.89 -6.17
N LEU A 133 31.55 18.50 -7.35
CA LEU A 133 31.29 19.93 -7.53
C LEU A 133 29.82 20.28 -7.24
N ILE A 134 28.86 19.47 -7.73
CA ILE A 134 27.43 19.67 -7.47
C ILE A 134 27.15 19.62 -5.96
N ARG A 135 27.76 18.67 -5.25
CA ARG A 135 27.63 18.56 -3.78
C ARG A 135 28.20 19.78 -3.07
N ALA A 136 29.40 20.23 -3.45
CA ALA A 136 30.04 21.40 -2.85
C ALA A 136 29.22 22.69 -3.03
N ILE A 137 28.61 22.88 -4.21
CA ILE A 137 27.72 24.02 -4.50
C ILE A 137 26.45 23.95 -3.65
N SER A 138 25.84 22.75 -3.55
CA SER A 138 24.64 22.56 -2.73
C SER A 138 24.90 22.82 -1.24
N GLU A 139 26.10 22.53 -0.74
CA GLU A 139 26.50 22.79 0.64
C GLU A 139 26.86 24.26 0.87
N SER A 140 27.34 24.97 -0.16
CA SER A 140 27.64 26.41 -0.06
C SER A 140 26.40 27.30 -0.08
N ASP A 141 25.33 26.90 -0.79
CA ASP A 141 24.08 27.67 -0.89
C ASP A 141 23.20 27.58 0.37
N GLN A 142 23.54 26.72 1.33
CA GLN A 142 22.84 26.58 2.63
C GLN A 142 23.51 27.36 3.78
N LYS A 143 24.54 28.17 3.49
CA LYS A 143 25.17 29.09 4.44
C LYS A 143 24.84 30.54 4.08
#